data_AF-A0A956BWL6-F1
#
_entry.id   AF-A0A956BWL6-F1
#
_cell.length_a   1.000
_cell.length_b   1.000
_cell.length_c   1.000
_cell.angle_alpha   90.00
_cell.angle_beta   90.00
_cell.angle_gamma   90.00
#
_symmetry.space_group_name_H-M   'P 1'
#
loop_
_entity.id
_entity.type
_entity.pdbx_description
1 polymer ?
#
loop_
_entity_poly.entity_id
_entity_poly.type
_entity_poly.pdbx_seq_one_letter_code
_entity_poly.pdbx_strand_id
1 'polypeptide(L)'
;MPHASRLARCLAAVITVSALCIGVRATAQAPEDADQQALLRDALVEFEAQRWAEARALLRRVYDVRPSGEALRLLGAASYELRLYVEAVDYFERSLTEERRPLSDTGRASASEGLIAARRFVGTLELDVRPAGADVEISVDGESVPAGLRRLRLVVGHHRVTARSPGFRVLALSVDIAAESTRSVTLRLEREAEVSATAPPADALPPLASADPGEDEPPATSPRGHAGAIAMLAVGATLVGGAVAAGIWWRERNGELEQCPCARPNMDAIGRERNAAAGLSLGAALSGLALVTTGVVRLRRAGSAAGGERDQAGVRCSLRGAVLVCGGSF
;
A
#
# COMPACT_ATOMS: atom_id res chain seq x y z
N MET A 1 90.05 48.07 31.21
CA MET A 1 88.85 47.60 31.95
C MET A 1 87.68 47.46 30.99
N PRO A 2 86.82 46.44 31.18
CA PRO A 2 86.13 45.74 30.10
C PRO A 2 84.61 45.67 30.32
N HIS A 3 83.78 46.38 29.54
CA HIS A 3 82.32 46.22 29.64
C HIS A 3 81.59 46.41 28.29
N ALA A 4 82.03 45.72 27.23
CA ALA A 4 81.37 45.78 25.91
C ALA A 4 80.96 44.42 25.34
N SER A 5 80.74 43.38 26.17
CA SER A 5 80.48 42.03 25.65
C SER A 5 79.56 41.14 26.51
N ARG A 6 78.50 41.68 27.11
CA ARG A 6 77.54 40.87 27.91
C ARG A 6 76.04 41.11 27.66
N LEU A 7 75.65 41.86 26.63
CA LEU A 7 74.23 42.10 26.31
C LEU A 7 73.76 41.48 24.97
N ALA A 8 74.57 40.61 24.36
CA ALA A 8 74.26 39.95 23.09
C ALA A 8 74.19 38.40 23.20
N ARG A 9 73.93 37.86 24.38
CA ARG A 9 73.90 36.39 24.62
C ARG A 9 72.67 35.86 25.38
N CYS A 10 71.58 36.61 25.45
CA CYS A 10 70.30 36.09 25.99
C CYS A 10 69.16 36.05 24.97
N LEU A 11 69.40 36.40 23.71
CA LEU A 11 68.36 36.50 22.67
C LEU A 11 68.53 35.50 21.51
N ALA A 12 69.37 34.47 21.70
CA ALA A 12 69.64 33.42 20.70
C ALA A 12 69.42 32.00 21.23
N ALA A 13 68.57 31.84 22.26
CA ALA A 13 68.25 30.53 22.85
C ALA A 13 66.76 30.36 23.21
N VAL A 14 65.86 31.03 22.48
CA VAL A 14 64.39 30.79 22.58
C VAL A 14 63.77 30.47 21.20
N ILE A 15 64.55 30.51 20.11
CA ILE A 15 64.08 30.24 18.74
C ILE A 15 64.77 28.98 18.20
N THR A 16 64.66 27.85 18.90
CA THR A 16 65.17 26.56 18.38
C THR A 16 64.55 25.30 18.99
N VAL A 17 63.36 25.32 19.61
CA VAL A 17 62.64 24.07 19.99
C VAL A 17 61.10 24.23 19.96
N SER A 18 60.53 24.73 18.86
CA SER A 18 59.07 24.65 18.62
C SER A 18 58.74 24.13 17.22
N ALA A 19 59.58 23.22 16.72
CA ALA A 19 59.37 22.49 15.47
C ALA A 19 59.25 20.97 15.73
N LEU A 20 58.66 20.60 16.88
CA LEU A 20 58.53 19.21 17.30
C LEU A 20 57.06 18.91 17.61
N CYS A 21 56.47 18.10 16.72
CA CYS A 21 55.21 17.36 16.88
C CYS A 21 53.88 18.13 16.71
N ILE A 22 53.66 18.81 15.59
CA ILE A 22 52.34 18.70 14.94
C ILE A 22 52.32 17.34 14.26
N GLY A 23 52.25 16.29 15.08
CA GLY A 23 51.86 14.97 14.61
C GLY A 23 50.40 15.11 14.20
N VAL A 24 50.16 15.37 12.92
CA VAL A 24 48.87 15.09 12.30
C VAL A 24 48.63 13.61 12.56
N ARG A 25 47.89 13.30 13.63
CA ARG A 25 47.25 12.00 13.74
C ARG A 25 46.22 12.00 12.63
N ALA A 26 46.65 11.58 11.44
CA ALA A 26 45.77 10.93 10.50
C ALA A 26 45.21 9.74 11.28
N THR A 27 44.09 9.95 11.96
CA THR A 27 43.29 8.85 12.45
C THR A 27 42.99 8.05 11.20
N ALA A 28 43.64 6.90 11.05
CA ALA A 28 43.17 5.88 10.14
C ALA A 28 41.73 5.59 10.60
N GLN A 29 40.75 6.26 10.00
CA GLN A 29 39.36 5.91 10.16
C GLN A 29 39.29 4.44 9.79
N ALA A 30 38.87 3.61 10.75
CA ALA A 30 38.88 2.17 10.57
C ALA A 30 38.12 1.85 9.27
N PRO A 31 38.52 0.81 8.52
CA PRO A 31 37.86 0.45 7.26
C PRO A 31 36.33 0.32 7.39
N GLU A 32 35.85 -0.08 8.58
CA GLU A 32 34.42 -0.14 8.92
C GLU A 32 33.69 1.22 8.81
N ASP A 33 34.32 2.32 9.23
CA ASP A 33 33.74 3.67 9.12
C ASP A 33 33.64 4.13 7.66
N ALA A 34 34.63 3.78 6.84
CA ALA A 34 34.65 4.10 5.42
C ALA A 34 33.57 3.33 4.65
N ASP A 35 33.39 2.05 4.94
CA ASP A 35 32.34 1.22 4.34
C ASP A 35 30.94 1.71 4.72
N GLN A 36 30.76 2.17 5.97
CA GLN A 36 29.49 2.76 6.42
C GLN A 36 29.19 4.09 5.74
N GLN A 37 30.20 4.94 5.55
CA GLN A 37 30.05 6.19 4.80
C GLN A 37 29.75 5.93 3.32
N ALA A 38 30.32 4.88 2.73
CA ALA A 38 29.98 4.46 1.38
C ALA A 38 28.51 4.02 1.31
N LEU A 39 28.05 3.16 2.22
CA LEU A 39 26.66 2.71 2.27
C LEU A 39 25.66 3.87 2.42
N LEU A 40 25.96 4.85 3.27
CA LEU A 40 25.12 6.05 3.41
C LEU A 40 25.12 6.88 2.13
N ARG A 41 26.27 7.07 1.47
CA ARG A 41 26.33 7.78 0.18
C ARG A 41 25.49 7.09 -0.89
N ASP A 42 25.58 5.76 -1.00
CA ASP A 42 24.78 4.98 -1.95
C ASP A 42 23.28 5.16 -1.66
N ALA A 43 22.89 5.12 -0.38
CA ALA A 43 21.51 5.33 0.03
C ALA A 43 20.98 6.74 -0.36
N LEU A 44 21.81 7.77 -0.19
CA LEU A 44 21.46 9.15 -0.54
C LEU A 44 21.39 9.36 -2.06
N VAL A 45 22.26 8.71 -2.83
CA VAL A 45 22.20 8.74 -4.31
C VAL A 45 20.86 8.20 -4.81
N GLU A 46 20.42 7.05 -4.30
CA GLU A 46 19.11 6.50 -4.66
C GLU A 46 17.95 7.38 -4.17
N PHE A 47 18.10 8.02 -3.00
CA PHE A 47 17.11 8.92 -2.43
C PHE A 47 16.94 10.19 -3.29
N GLU A 48 18.04 10.84 -3.69
CA GLU A 48 18.05 12.00 -4.58
C GLU A 48 17.52 11.66 -5.97
N ALA A 49 17.77 10.43 -6.44
CA ALA A 49 17.22 9.91 -7.68
C ALA A 49 15.73 9.51 -7.59
N GLN A 50 15.06 9.75 -6.46
CA GLN A 50 13.66 9.39 -6.19
C GLN A 50 13.36 7.90 -6.35
N ARG A 51 14.38 7.06 -6.20
CA ARG A 51 14.26 5.59 -6.22
C ARG A 51 13.98 5.12 -4.80
N TRP A 52 12.77 5.42 -4.34
CA TRP A 52 12.39 5.31 -2.93
C TRP A 52 12.52 3.89 -2.37
N ALA A 53 12.24 2.87 -3.18
CA ALA A 53 12.33 1.48 -2.74
C ALA A 53 13.79 1.07 -2.50
N GLU A 54 14.69 1.40 -3.43
CA GLU A 54 16.13 1.17 -3.35
C GLU A 54 16.74 1.97 -2.20
N ALA A 55 16.41 3.26 -2.11
CA ALA A 55 16.85 4.14 -1.03
C ALA A 55 16.44 3.59 0.34
N ARG A 56 15.17 3.19 0.51
CA ARG A 56 14.67 2.60 1.76
C ARG A 56 15.39 1.32 2.12
N ALA A 57 15.67 0.44 1.15
CA ALA A 57 16.42 -0.80 1.40
C ALA A 57 17.85 -0.53 1.89
N LEU A 58 18.55 0.44 1.29
CA LEU A 58 19.88 0.84 1.71
C LEU A 58 19.86 1.55 3.08
N LEU A 59 18.91 2.46 3.31
CA LEU A 59 18.75 3.16 4.58
C LEU A 59 18.43 2.22 5.75
N ARG A 60 17.70 1.12 5.51
CA ARG A 60 17.48 0.07 6.52
C ARG A 60 18.82 -0.52 6.95
N ARG A 61 19.68 -0.89 6.00
CA ARG A 61 21.04 -1.36 6.29
C ARG A 61 21.89 -0.31 7.00
N VAL A 62 21.78 0.97 6.61
CA VAL A 62 22.45 2.07 7.31
C VAL A 62 22.02 2.09 8.78
N TYR A 63 20.71 1.99 9.04
CA TYR A 63 20.18 1.98 10.40
C TYR A 63 20.62 0.73 11.18
N ASP A 64 20.59 -0.45 10.58
CA ASP A 64 20.97 -1.71 11.23
C ASP A 64 22.44 -1.70 11.68
N VAL A 65 23.32 -1.14 10.85
CA VAL A 65 24.74 -0.99 11.19
C VAL A 65 24.95 0.15 12.18
N ARG A 66 24.25 1.28 11.97
CA ARG A 66 24.49 2.51 12.72
C ARG A 66 23.16 3.27 12.97
N PRO A 67 22.42 2.92 14.05
CA PRO A 67 21.10 3.49 14.35
C PRO A 67 21.11 5.01 14.64
N SER A 68 20.45 5.84 13.83
CA SER A 68 20.38 7.31 14.02
C SER A 68 18.99 7.84 13.76
N GLY A 69 18.70 9.00 14.39
CA GLY A 69 17.54 9.82 14.06
C GLY A 69 17.52 10.18 12.57
N GLU A 70 18.66 10.54 11.99
CA GLU A 70 18.75 10.91 10.57
C GLU A 70 18.39 9.75 9.62
N ALA A 71 18.92 8.54 9.88
CA ALA A 71 18.54 7.36 9.11
C ALA A 71 17.04 7.03 9.25
N LEU A 72 16.47 7.17 10.46
CA LEU A 72 15.03 7.02 10.68
C LEU A 72 14.21 8.09 9.95
N ARG A 73 14.66 9.34 9.91
CA ARG A 73 13.99 10.44 9.20
C ARG A 73 13.92 10.15 7.71
N LEU A 74 15.03 9.71 7.13
CA LEU A 74 15.11 9.35 5.71
C LEU A 74 14.28 8.08 5.40
N LEU A 75 14.25 7.08 6.31
CA LEU A 75 13.35 5.93 6.20
C LEU A 75 11.88 6.35 6.22
N GLY A 76 11.52 7.30 7.09
CA GLY A 76 10.18 7.88 7.15
C GLY A 76 9.81 8.59 5.85
N ALA A 77 10.70 9.41 5.31
CA ALA A 77 10.50 10.12 4.06
C ALA A 77 10.35 9.17 2.86
N ALA A 78 11.25 8.20 2.71
CA ALA A 78 11.14 7.20 1.64
C ALA A 78 9.87 6.35 1.77
N SER A 79 9.47 5.99 3.00
CA SER A 79 8.22 5.24 3.25
C SER A 79 6.97 6.06 2.91
N TYR A 80 6.99 7.37 3.20
CA TYR A 80 5.91 8.29 2.83
C TYR A 80 5.71 8.36 1.32
N GLU A 81 6.81 8.50 0.56
CA GLU A 81 6.75 8.53 -0.91
C GLU A 81 6.28 7.20 -1.52
N LEU A 82 6.57 6.08 -0.85
CA LEU A 82 6.04 4.76 -1.19
C LEU A 82 4.59 4.52 -0.74
N ARG A 83 3.94 5.51 -0.10
CA ARG A 83 2.59 5.41 0.47
C ARG A 83 2.47 4.38 1.60
N LEU A 84 3.58 4.01 2.22
CA LEU A 84 3.66 3.18 3.42
C LEU A 84 3.47 4.09 4.64
N TYR A 85 2.28 4.68 4.75
CA TYR A 85 2.03 5.79 5.67
C TYR A 85 2.12 5.39 7.15
N VAL A 86 1.72 4.16 7.50
CA VAL A 86 1.82 3.66 8.87
C VAL A 86 3.28 3.53 9.30
N GLU A 87 4.12 2.98 8.43
CA GLU A 87 5.57 2.88 8.64
C GLU A 87 6.24 4.24 8.63
N ALA A 88 5.81 5.16 7.77
CA ALA A 88 6.33 6.52 7.75
C ALA A 88 6.09 7.21 9.10
N VAL A 89 4.87 7.12 9.65
CA VAL A 89 4.57 7.63 11.00
C VAL A 89 5.48 7.00 12.04
N ASP A 90 5.66 5.68 12.03
CA ASP A 90 6.55 4.98 12.97
C ASP A 90 7.99 5.50 12.91
N TYR A 91 8.55 5.59 11.70
CA TYR A 91 9.91 6.04 11.50
C TYR A 91 10.10 7.51 11.91
N PHE A 92 9.17 8.40 11.58
CA PHE A 92 9.27 9.81 12.00
C PHE A 92 9.15 9.96 13.52
N GLU A 93 8.24 9.24 14.17
CA GLU A 93 8.12 9.25 15.64
C GLU A 93 9.40 8.76 16.31
N ARG A 94 9.96 7.64 15.84
CA ARG A 94 11.23 7.11 16.34
C ARG A 94 12.40 8.04 16.05
N SER A 95 12.39 8.73 14.91
CA SER A 95 13.43 9.69 14.55
C SER A 95 13.46 10.88 15.53
N LEU A 96 12.30 11.34 15.97
CA LEU A 96 12.16 12.45 16.92
C LEU A 96 12.54 12.07 18.36
N THR A 97 12.48 10.78 18.71
CA THR A 97 12.78 10.24 20.04
C THR A 97 14.13 9.50 20.12
N GLU A 98 14.87 9.34 19.02
CA GLU A 98 16.17 8.65 19.04
C GLU A 98 17.22 9.49 19.79
N GLU A 99 17.76 8.93 20.87
CA GLU A 99 18.69 9.61 21.77
C GLU A 99 20.16 9.31 21.47
N ARG A 100 20.48 8.16 20.86
CA ARG A 100 21.89 7.75 20.67
C ARG A 100 22.62 8.64 19.67
N ARG A 101 21.94 8.97 18.58
CA ARG A 101 22.37 9.91 17.54
C ARG A 101 21.17 10.73 17.12
N PRO A 102 20.84 11.78 17.90
CA PRO A 102 19.65 12.57 17.69
C PRO A 102 19.76 13.40 16.41
N LEU A 103 18.60 13.89 15.95
CA LEU A 103 18.51 14.82 14.83
C LEU A 103 19.14 16.18 15.18
N SER A 104 19.67 16.85 14.16
CA SER A 104 19.85 18.31 14.18
C SER A 104 18.50 19.02 14.25
N ASP A 105 18.49 20.32 14.53
CA ASP A 105 17.26 21.11 14.54
C ASP A 105 16.54 21.10 13.18
N THR A 106 17.31 21.18 12.09
CA THR A 106 16.79 21.06 10.72
C THR A 106 16.19 19.68 10.45
N GLY A 107 16.85 18.61 10.92
CA GLY A 107 16.34 17.25 10.83
C GLY A 107 15.05 17.08 11.63
N ARG A 108 14.97 17.65 12.84
CA ARG A 108 13.79 17.60 13.70
C ARG A 108 12.59 18.33 13.08
N ALA A 109 12.83 19.50 12.48
CA ALA A 109 11.80 20.22 11.73
C ALA A 109 11.27 19.38 10.55
N SER A 110 12.17 18.85 9.72
CA SER A 110 11.80 17.99 8.59
C SER A 110 11.06 16.71 9.02
N ALA A 111 11.49 16.04 10.10
CA ALA A 111 10.82 14.87 10.63
C ALA A 111 9.42 15.20 11.18
N SER A 112 9.27 16.36 11.83
CA SER A 112 7.97 16.82 12.36
C SER A 112 6.99 17.14 11.22
N GLU A 113 7.45 17.80 10.16
CA GLU A 113 6.64 18.08 8.97
C GLU A 113 6.21 16.78 8.27
N GLY A 114 7.15 15.84 8.09
CA GLY A 114 6.86 14.51 7.54
C GLY A 114 5.86 13.74 8.38
N LEU A 115 5.97 13.80 9.71
CA LEU A 115 5.02 13.18 10.63
C LEU A 115 3.61 13.78 10.49
N ILE A 116 3.49 15.11 10.44
CA ILE A 116 2.21 15.79 10.23
C ILE A 116 1.61 15.38 8.89
N ALA A 117 2.41 15.32 7.82
CA ALA A 117 1.95 14.91 6.50
C ALA A 117 1.47 13.45 6.49
N ALA A 118 2.26 12.53 7.07
CA ALA A 118 1.93 11.10 7.09
C ALA A 118 0.67 10.80 7.92
N ARG A 119 0.47 11.50 9.04
CA ARG A 119 -0.71 11.33 9.92
C ARG A 119 -2.04 11.60 9.23
N ARG A 120 -2.07 12.47 8.21
CA ARG A 120 -3.27 12.72 7.39
C ARG A 120 -3.77 11.50 6.63
N PHE A 121 -2.93 10.47 6.50
CA PHE A 121 -3.26 9.22 5.84
C PHE A 121 -3.39 8.04 6.80
N VAL A 122 -3.33 8.29 8.12
CA VAL A 122 -3.38 7.24 9.14
C VAL A 122 -4.47 7.54 10.17
N GLY A 123 -5.28 6.53 10.48
CA GLY A 123 -6.18 6.53 11.63
C GLY A 123 -5.88 5.37 12.58
N THR A 124 -6.58 5.33 13.69
CA THR A 124 -6.44 4.28 14.71
C THR A 124 -7.73 3.48 14.83
N LEU A 125 -7.63 2.16 14.80
CA LEU A 125 -8.71 1.23 15.11
C LEU A 125 -8.49 0.64 16.50
N GLU A 126 -9.50 0.75 17.37
CA GLU A 126 -9.54 0.09 18.67
C GLU A 126 -10.58 -1.04 18.66
N LEU A 127 -10.18 -2.21 19.13
CA LEU A 127 -10.99 -3.44 19.10
C LEU A 127 -11.34 -3.89 20.52
N ASP A 128 -12.64 -3.95 20.83
CA ASP A 128 -13.18 -4.60 22.03
C ASP A 128 -13.76 -5.97 21.66
N VAL A 129 -13.17 -7.06 22.15
CA VAL A 129 -13.57 -8.43 21.79
C VAL A 129 -14.45 -9.03 22.86
N ARG A 130 -15.63 -9.53 22.47
CA ARG A 130 -16.61 -10.15 23.37
C ARG A 130 -16.97 -11.57 22.91
N PRO A 131 -16.94 -12.57 23.82
CA PRO A 131 -16.57 -12.47 25.24
C PRO A 131 -15.07 -12.17 25.45
N ALA A 132 -14.75 -11.48 26.54
CA ALA A 132 -13.37 -11.16 26.87
C ALA A 132 -12.58 -12.46 27.15
N GLY A 133 -11.33 -12.54 26.68
CA GLY A 133 -10.49 -13.72 26.87
C GLY A 133 -10.73 -14.88 25.90
N ALA A 134 -11.59 -14.71 24.89
CA ALA A 134 -11.64 -15.66 23.77
C ALA A 134 -10.30 -15.67 23.01
N ASP A 135 -9.82 -16.86 22.66
CA ASP A 135 -8.72 -17.04 21.71
C ASP A 135 -9.24 -16.70 20.32
N VAL A 136 -9.06 -15.44 19.94
CA VAL A 136 -9.54 -14.88 18.68
C VAL A 136 -8.37 -14.52 17.80
N GLU A 137 -8.33 -15.14 16.63
CA GLU A 137 -7.51 -14.71 15.52
C GLU A 137 -8.20 -13.55 14.81
N ILE A 138 -7.52 -12.40 14.73
CA ILE A 138 -8.02 -11.21 14.06
C ILE A 138 -7.19 -10.97 12.82
N SER A 139 -7.84 -10.65 11.70
CA SER A 139 -7.17 -10.19 10.49
C SER A 139 -7.82 -8.90 10.00
N VAL A 140 -7.01 -7.97 9.49
CA VAL A 140 -7.47 -6.76 8.80
C VAL A 140 -7.04 -6.84 7.35
N ASP A 141 -7.99 -6.75 6.42
CA ASP A 141 -7.77 -6.89 4.98
C ASP A 141 -7.08 -8.20 4.57
N GLY A 142 -7.25 -9.24 5.38
CA GLY A 142 -6.63 -10.55 5.18
C GLY A 142 -5.23 -10.70 5.81
N GLU A 143 -4.66 -9.63 6.36
CA GLU A 143 -3.39 -9.69 7.10
C GLU A 143 -3.64 -9.98 8.58
N SER A 144 -2.91 -10.95 9.14
CA SER A 144 -3.08 -11.38 10.54
C SER A 144 -2.55 -10.32 11.49
N VAL A 145 -3.35 -10.00 12.51
CA VAL A 145 -2.99 -9.09 13.59
C VAL A 145 -2.37 -9.91 14.73
N PRO A 146 -1.20 -9.50 15.26
CA PRO A 146 -0.59 -10.17 16.40
C PRO A 146 -1.56 -10.35 17.58
N ALA A 147 -1.52 -11.54 18.20
CA ALA A 147 -2.40 -11.87 19.30
C ALA A 147 -2.31 -10.84 20.44
N GLY A 148 -3.47 -10.40 20.93
CA GLY A 148 -3.56 -9.41 22.01
C GLY A 148 -3.43 -7.94 21.58
N LEU A 149 -3.05 -7.65 20.33
CA LEU A 149 -3.00 -6.27 19.84
C LEU A 149 -4.44 -5.75 19.60
N ARG A 150 -4.86 -4.77 20.39
CA ARG A 150 -6.22 -4.18 20.36
C ARG A 150 -6.28 -2.77 19.78
N ARG A 151 -5.13 -2.15 19.54
CA ARG A 151 -5.02 -0.81 18.94
C ARG A 151 -4.14 -0.92 17.71
N LEU A 152 -4.67 -0.57 16.55
CA LEU A 152 -4.02 -0.72 15.25
C LEU A 152 -3.97 0.62 14.53
N ARG A 153 -2.82 0.99 14.00
CA ARG A 153 -2.71 2.11 13.04
C ARG A 153 -3.00 1.55 11.65
N LEU A 154 -3.96 2.15 10.96
CA LEU A 154 -4.38 1.75 9.63
C LEU A 154 -4.34 2.96 8.70
N VAL A 155 -4.16 2.70 7.42
CA VAL A 155 -4.34 3.74 6.39
C VAL A 155 -5.79 4.24 6.44
N VAL A 156 -6.05 5.46 5.96
CA VAL A 156 -7.43 5.94 5.82
C VAL A 156 -8.17 5.16 4.74
N GLY A 157 -9.46 4.89 4.98
CA GLY A 157 -10.32 4.20 4.03
C GLY A 157 -11.14 3.08 4.63
N HIS A 158 -11.60 2.19 3.75
CA HIS A 158 -12.43 1.04 4.10
C HIS A 158 -11.57 -0.17 4.40
N HIS A 159 -11.73 -0.74 5.59
CA HIS A 159 -11.01 -1.92 6.04
C HIS A 159 -11.98 -3.04 6.40
N ARG A 160 -11.61 -4.28 6.07
CA ARG A 160 -12.35 -5.48 6.46
C ARG A 160 -11.68 -6.14 7.66
N VAL A 161 -12.34 -6.06 8.80
CA VAL A 161 -11.93 -6.75 10.03
C VAL A 161 -12.61 -8.10 10.10
N THR A 162 -11.83 -9.18 10.20
CA THR A 162 -12.34 -10.54 10.38
C THR A 162 -11.85 -11.09 11.70
N ALA A 163 -12.74 -11.75 12.45
CA ALA A 163 -12.43 -12.40 13.71
C ALA A 163 -12.87 -13.86 13.65
N ARG A 164 -11.96 -14.76 14.01
CA ARG A 164 -12.16 -16.22 14.03
C ARG A 164 -11.80 -16.76 15.40
N SER A 165 -12.64 -17.65 15.92
CA SER A 165 -12.39 -18.33 17.18
C SER A 165 -13.05 -19.71 17.14
N PRO A 166 -12.41 -20.78 17.64
CA PRO A 166 -13.02 -22.12 17.69
C PRO A 166 -14.36 -22.12 18.43
N GLY A 167 -15.39 -22.72 17.82
CA GLY A 167 -16.75 -22.78 18.38
C GLY A 167 -17.56 -21.49 18.23
N PHE A 168 -17.05 -20.50 17.51
CA PHE A 168 -17.76 -19.27 17.16
C PHE A 168 -17.88 -19.12 15.64
N ARG A 169 -18.97 -18.50 15.20
CA ARG A 169 -19.12 -18.09 13.80
C ARG A 169 -18.08 -17.05 13.45
N VAL A 170 -17.55 -17.13 12.23
CA VAL A 170 -16.63 -16.13 11.69
C VAL A 170 -17.35 -14.78 11.58
N LEU A 171 -16.85 -13.79 12.29
CA LEU A 171 -17.36 -12.42 12.23
C LEU A 171 -16.54 -11.64 11.20
N ALA A 172 -17.21 -10.97 10.26
CA ALA A 172 -16.57 -10.05 9.32
C ALA A 172 -17.31 -8.70 9.33
N LEU A 173 -16.58 -7.62 9.58
CA LEU A 173 -17.10 -6.26 9.64
C LEU A 173 -16.32 -5.36 8.69
N SER A 174 -17.02 -4.43 8.05
CA SER A 174 -16.39 -3.32 7.32
C SER A 174 -16.32 -2.11 8.23
N VAL A 175 -15.16 -1.47 8.31
CA VAL A 175 -14.90 -0.33 9.18
C VAL A 175 -14.27 0.78 8.35
N ASP A 176 -14.78 1.99 8.53
CA ASP A 176 -14.24 3.19 7.89
C ASP A 176 -13.28 3.90 8.85
N ILE A 177 -12.05 4.09 8.40
CA ILE A 177 -10.99 4.76 9.16
C ILE A 177 -10.77 6.15 8.55
N ALA A 178 -11.00 7.17 9.37
CA ALA A 178 -10.74 8.57 9.01
C ALA A 178 -9.37 9.03 9.53
N ALA A 179 -8.80 10.01 8.84
CA ALA A 179 -7.50 10.60 9.17
C ALA A 179 -7.46 11.11 10.62
N GLU A 180 -6.38 10.80 11.33
CA GLU A 180 -6.12 11.27 12.70
C GLU A 180 -7.25 10.97 13.71
N SER A 181 -8.13 10.03 13.36
CA SER A 181 -9.27 9.64 14.19
C SER A 181 -9.00 8.31 14.90
N THR A 182 -9.67 8.10 16.02
CA THR A 182 -9.74 6.80 16.67
C THR A 182 -11.15 6.23 16.50
N ARG A 183 -11.24 5.05 15.89
CA ARG A 183 -12.48 4.32 15.68
C ARG A 183 -12.52 3.10 16.59
N SER A 184 -13.44 3.08 17.55
CA SER A 184 -13.64 1.93 18.43
C SER A 184 -14.74 1.01 17.90
N VAL A 185 -14.46 -0.30 17.82
CA VAL A 185 -15.38 -1.33 17.32
C VAL A 185 -15.45 -2.48 18.31
N THR A 186 -16.67 -2.91 18.64
CA THR A 186 -16.91 -4.09 19.46
C THR A 186 -17.15 -5.31 18.58
N LEU A 187 -16.26 -6.30 18.64
CA LEU A 187 -16.37 -7.60 17.99
C LEU A 187 -17.14 -8.55 18.92
N ARG A 188 -18.45 -8.71 18.67
CA ARG A 188 -19.29 -9.67 19.39
C ARG A 188 -19.31 -11.00 18.65
N LEU A 189 -18.65 -12.01 19.20
CA LEU A 189 -18.63 -13.35 18.64
C LEU A 189 -19.88 -14.13 19.07
N GLU A 190 -20.55 -14.73 18.09
CA GLU A 190 -21.70 -15.60 18.31
C GLU A 190 -21.26 -17.06 18.23
N ARG A 191 -21.71 -17.89 19.17
CA ARG A 191 -21.40 -19.33 19.14
C ARG A 191 -22.01 -19.95 17.89
N GLU A 192 -21.26 -20.86 17.28
CA GLU A 192 -21.79 -21.72 16.25
C GLU A 192 -22.75 -22.70 16.92
N ALA A 193 -24.05 -22.51 16.73
CA ALA A 193 -25.03 -23.48 17.19
C ALA A 193 -24.78 -24.79 16.44
N GLU A 194 -24.58 -25.89 17.20
CA GLU A 194 -24.61 -27.23 16.64
C GLU A 194 -25.95 -27.39 15.91
N VAL A 195 -25.91 -27.44 14.58
CA VAL A 195 -27.07 -27.86 13.81
C VAL A 195 -27.27 -29.33 14.17
N SER A 196 -28.18 -29.59 15.10
CA SER A 196 -28.84 -30.89 15.23
C SER A 196 -29.30 -31.28 13.84
N ALA A 197 -28.68 -32.32 13.30
CA ALA A 197 -29.12 -33.00 12.10
C ALA A 197 -30.46 -33.68 12.37
N THR A 198 -31.54 -32.90 12.38
CA THR A 198 -32.86 -33.40 12.04
C THR A 198 -33.19 -32.84 10.66
N ALA A 199 -32.53 -33.43 9.65
CA ALA A 199 -33.16 -33.46 8.34
C ALA A 199 -34.46 -34.27 8.48
N PRO A 200 -35.62 -33.77 8.00
CA PRO A 200 -36.80 -34.60 7.84
C PRO A 200 -36.44 -35.81 6.94
N PRO A 201 -36.99 -37.02 7.19
CA PRO A 201 -36.74 -38.15 6.32
C PRO A 201 -37.19 -37.80 4.90
N ALA A 202 -36.34 -38.14 3.95
CA ALA A 202 -36.65 -38.11 2.53
C ALA A 202 -37.73 -39.18 2.25
N ASP A 203 -38.99 -38.87 2.56
CA ASP A 203 -40.12 -39.68 2.14
C ASP A 203 -40.57 -39.27 0.74
N ALA A 204 -40.38 -40.22 -0.16
CA ALA A 204 -41.20 -40.53 -1.31
C ALA A 204 -41.37 -39.45 -2.40
N LEU A 205 -40.49 -39.54 -3.41
CA LEU A 205 -40.86 -39.16 -4.78
C LEU A 205 -42.00 -40.10 -5.26
N PRO A 206 -43.16 -39.58 -5.70
CA PRO A 206 -44.10 -40.38 -6.49
C PRO A 206 -43.53 -40.64 -7.89
N PRO A 207 -43.83 -41.79 -8.53
CA PRO A 207 -43.40 -42.05 -9.89
C PRO A 207 -44.17 -41.11 -10.83
N LEU A 208 -43.47 -40.16 -11.45
CA LEU A 208 -44.05 -39.36 -12.52
C LEU A 208 -44.33 -40.26 -13.72
N ALA A 209 -45.61 -40.36 -14.04
CA ALA A 209 -46.13 -40.97 -15.25
C ALA A 209 -45.46 -40.36 -16.47
N SER A 210 -45.08 -41.24 -17.39
CA SER A 210 -44.66 -40.96 -18.75
C SER A 210 -45.67 -40.08 -19.48
N ALA A 211 -45.22 -38.90 -19.92
CA ALA A 211 -45.81 -38.14 -21.00
C ALA A 211 -44.75 -38.02 -22.13
N ASP A 212 -45.23 -38.31 -23.33
CA ASP A 212 -44.57 -38.34 -24.64
C ASP A 212 -43.88 -36.99 -25.02
N PRO A 213 -42.96 -36.94 -26.00
CA PRO A 213 -42.14 -35.79 -26.29
C PRO A 213 -42.92 -34.76 -27.13
N GLY A 214 -43.34 -33.68 -26.47
CA GLY A 214 -43.65 -32.43 -27.15
C GLY A 214 -42.37 -31.63 -27.36
N GLU A 215 -41.98 -31.44 -28.61
CA GLU A 215 -41.05 -30.40 -29.04
C GLU A 215 -41.35 -29.07 -28.35
N ASP A 216 -40.39 -28.56 -27.58
CA ASP A 216 -40.16 -27.13 -27.44
C ASP A 216 -38.66 -26.90 -27.46
N GLU A 217 -38.18 -26.63 -28.67
CA GLU A 217 -36.86 -26.07 -28.94
C GLU A 217 -36.66 -24.83 -28.04
N PRO A 218 -35.56 -24.70 -27.28
CA PRO A 218 -35.30 -23.46 -26.55
C PRO A 218 -35.28 -22.32 -27.56
N PRO A 219 -35.95 -21.18 -27.29
CA PRO A 219 -35.91 -20.07 -28.23
C PRO A 219 -34.43 -19.70 -28.44
N ALA A 220 -33.96 -19.96 -29.65
CA ALA A 220 -32.72 -19.44 -30.18
C ALA A 220 -32.85 -17.91 -30.13
N THR A 221 -32.44 -17.34 -29.00
CA THR A 221 -32.33 -15.89 -28.84
C THR A 221 -31.32 -15.42 -29.87
N SER A 222 -31.82 -14.72 -30.89
CA SER A 222 -31.03 -14.30 -32.03
C SER A 222 -29.78 -13.54 -31.57
N PRO A 223 -28.56 -13.94 -31.98
CA PRO A 223 -27.33 -13.31 -31.53
C PRO A 223 -27.04 -12.11 -32.43
N ARG A 224 -27.80 -11.02 -32.31
CA ARG A 224 -27.47 -9.76 -32.97
C ARG A 224 -27.72 -8.58 -32.03
N GLY A 225 -26.75 -8.34 -31.15
CA GLY A 225 -26.70 -7.11 -30.36
C GLY A 225 -25.65 -7.11 -29.25
N HIS A 226 -25.37 -8.27 -28.63
CA HIS A 226 -24.59 -8.33 -27.38
C HIS A 226 -23.25 -9.06 -27.48
N ALA A 227 -23.00 -9.80 -28.58
CA ALA A 227 -21.77 -10.59 -28.76
C ALA A 227 -20.49 -9.74 -28.66
N GLY A 228 -20.49 -8.53 -29.24
CA GLY A 228 -19.35 -7.61 -29.16
C GLY A 228 -19.09 -7.06 -27.77
N ALA A 229 -20.14 -6.80 -26.98
CA ALA A 229 -20.00 -6.29 -25.61
C ALA A 229 -19.52 -7.37 -24.64
N ILE A 230 -20.02 -8.60 -24.79
CA ILE A 230 -19.59 -9.75 -24.00
C ILE A 230 -18.13 -10.12 -24.31
N ALA A 231 -17.73 -10.09 -25.59
CA ALA A 231 -16.34 -10.33 -25.99
C ALA A 231 -15.38 -9.27 -25.40
N MET A 232 -15.76 -7.98 -25.40
CA MET A 232 -14.95 -6.91 -24.80
C MET A 232 -14.80 -7.05 -23.27
N LEU A 233 -15.84 -7.51 -22.57
CA LEU A 233 -15.76 -7.79 -21.14
C LEU A 233 -14.82 -8.96 -20.82
N ALA A 234 -14.89 -10.04 -21.61
CA ALA A 234 -14.03 -11.22 -21.41
C ALA A 234 -12.54 -10.90 -21.65
N VAL A 235 -12.23 -10.14 -22.71
CA VAL A 235 -10.84 -9.72 -23.02
C VAL A 235 -10.34 -8.70 -21.98
N GLY A 236 -11.19 -7.75 -21.56
CA GLY A 236 -10.82 -6.80 -20.51
C GLY A 236 -10.53 -7.48 -19.17
N ALA A 237 -11.37 -8.45 -18.76
CA ALA A 237 -11.19 -9.19 -17.52
C ALA A 237 -9.91 -10.05 -17.51
N THR A 238 -9.56 -10.68 -18.62
CA THR A 238 -8.34 -11.49 -18.74
C THR A 238 -7.06 -10.64 -18.69
N LEU A 239 -7.05 -9.46 -19.32
CA LEU A 239 -5.92 -8.52 -19.24
C LEU A 239 -5.69 -7.99 -17.81
N VAL A 240 -6.76 -7.70 -17.07
CA VAL A 240 -6.66 -7.27 -15.66
C VAL A 240 -6.18 -8.42 -14.77
N GLY A 241 -6.72 -9.64 -14.94
CA GLY A 241 -6.28 -10.82 -14.19
C GLY A 241 -4.80 -11.16 -14.41
N GLY A 242 -4.31 -11.05 -15.65
CA GLY A 242 -2.91 -11.26 -15.98
C GLY A 242 -1.97 -10.25 -15.32
N ALA A 243 -2.36 -8.99 -15.21
CA ALA A 243 -1.56 -7.94 -14.54
C ALA A 243 -1.46 -8.18 -13.02
N VAL A 244 -2.54 -8.63 -12.38
CA VAL A 244 -2.55 -8.95 -10.94
C VAL A 244 -1.66 -10.17 -10.65
N ALA A 245 -1.78 -11.24 -11.44
CA ALA A 245 -0.95 -12.44 -11.29
C ALA A 245 0.55 -12.12 -11.46
N ALA A 246 0.90 -11.28 -12.45
CA ALA A 246 2.28 -10.83 -12.65
C ALA A 246 2.80 -10.02 -11.45
N GLY A 247 1.96 -9.16 -10.85
CA GLY A 247 2.32 -8.39 -9.66
C GLY A 247 2.60 -9.26 -8.42
N ILE A 248 1.78 -10.30 -8.20
CA ILE A 248 1.97 -11.27 -7.11
C ILE A 248 3.27 -12.05 -7.31
N TRP A 249 3.51 -12.57 -8.52
CA TRP A 249 4.73 -13.31 -8.85
C TRP A 249 6.00 -12.46 -8.66
N TRP A 250 5.94 -11.17 -9.04
CA TRP A 250 7.07 -10.25 -8.86
C TRP A 250 7.36 -9.97 -7.38
N ARG A 251 6.33 -9.87 -6.53
CA ARG A 251 6.47 -9.64 -5.08
C ARG A 251 7.21 -10.80 -4.41
N GLU A 252 6.88 -12.03 -4.80
CA GLU A 252 7.47 -13.26 -4.24
C GLU A 252 8.94 -13.42 -4.67
N ARG A 253 9.24 -13.17 -5.94
CA ARG A 253 10.62 -13.20 -6.47
C ARG A 253 11.55 -12.16 -5.82
N ASN A 254 10.98 -11.03 -5.39
CA ASN A 254 11.75 -9.99 -4.71
C ASN A 254 12.20 -10.42 -3.30
N GLY A 255 11.48 -11.33 -2.65
CA GLY A 255 11.88 -11.93 -1.37
C GLY A 255 13.02 -12.93 -1.50
N GLU A 256 13.16 -13.60 -2.66
CA GLU A 256 14.27 -14.52 -2.94
C GLU A 256 15.61 -13.78 -3.10
N LEU A 257 15.58 -12.53 -3.60
CA LEU A 257 16.78 -11.69 -3.75
C LEU A 257 17.37 -11.23 -2.40
N GLU A 258 16.54 -11.13 -1.35
CA GLU A 258 17.00 -10.77 -0.01
C GLU A 258 17.76 -11.91 0.70
N GLN A 259 17.70 -13.15 0.18
CA GLN A 259 18.27 -14.36 0.81
C GLN A 259 19.64 -14.78 0.27
N CYS A 260 20.25 -14.06 -0.68
CA CYS A 260 21.57 -14.39 -1.23
C CYS A 260 22.72 -13.65 -0.51
N PRO A 261 23.56 -14.30 0.32
CA PRO A 261 24.56 -13.59 1.13
C PRO A 261 25.89 -13.27 0.42
N CYS A 262 26.08 -13.53 -0.88
CA CYS A 262 27.43 -13.45 -1.45
C CYS A 262 27.56 -13.09 -2.95
N ALA A 263 26.48 -12.77 -3.66
CA ALA A 263 26.56 -12.24 -5.02
C ALA A 263 26.06 -10.80 -5.02
N ARG A 264 26.92 -9.82 -5.36
CA ARG A 264 26.45 -8.48 -5.75
C ARG A 264 25.85 -8.63 -7.15
N PRO A 265 24.52 -8.70 -7.32
CA PRO A 265 23.96 -8.83 -8.65
C PRO A 265 24.20 -7.54 -9.42
N ASN A 266 24.30 -7.61 -10.74
CA ASN A 266 24.39 -6.43 -11.58
C ASN A 266 23.04 -5.70 -11.57
N MET A 267 22.93 -4.67 -10.72
CA MET A 267 21.69 -3.94 -10.44
C MET A 267 21.13 -3.23 -11.68
N ASP A 268 21.97 -2.89 -12.66
CA ASP A 268 21.55 -2.25 -13.92
C ASP A 268 20.84 -3.23 -14.87
N ALA A 269 21.16 -4.52 -14.79
CA ALA A 269 20.45 -5.55 -15.55
C ALA A 269 19.06 -5.81 -14.94
N ILE A 270 19.00 -5.92 -13.61
CA ILE A 270 17.75 -6.12 -12.86
C ILE A 270 16.82 -4.90 -13.01
N GLY A 271 17.37 -3.68 -12.98
CA GLY A 271 16.60 -2.44 -13.16
C GLY A 271 15.97 -2.32 -14.55
N ARG A 272 16.67 -2.75 -15.60
CA ARG A 272 16.13 -2.75 -16.98
C ARG A 272 15.00 -3.76 -17.15
N GLU A 273 15.14 -4.96 -16.59
CA GLU A 273 14.10 -5.99 -16.64
C GLU A 273 12.86 -5.59 -15.82
N ARG A 274 13.06 -4.96 -14.64
CA ARG A 274 11.98 -4.39 -13.82
C ARG A 274 11.19 -3.31 -14.55
N ASN A 275 11.88 -2.34 -15.15
CA ASN A 275 11.23 -1.22 -15.81
C ASN A 275 10.49 -1.66 -17.08
N ALA A 276 11.01 -2.66 -17.80
CA ALA A 276 10.32 -3.26 -18.94
C ALA A 276 9.05 -4.04 -18.51
N ALA A 277 9.12 -4.81 -17.42
CA ALA A 277 8.00 -5.58 -16.89
C ALA A 277 6.90 -4.69 -16.27
N ALA A 278 7.28 -3.62 -15.56
CA ALA A 278 6.35 -2.65 -14.98
C ALA A 278 5.61 -1.82 -16.05
N GLY A 279 6.29 -1.46 -17.15
CA GLY A 279 5.67 -0.77 -18.27
C GLY A 279 4.59 -1.61 -18.97
N LEU A 280 4.83 -2.92 -19.13
CA LEU A 280 3.89 -3.85 -19.75
C LEU A 280 2.65 -4.12 -18.87
N SER A 281 2.81 -4.22 -17.54
CA SER A 281 1.69 -4.51 -16.63
C SER A 281 0.77 -3.31 -16.40
N LEU A 282 1.32 -2.09 -16.28
CA LEU A 282 0.53 -0.86 -16.19
C LEU A 282 -0.23 -0.58 -17.49
N GLY A 283 0.39 -0.82 -18.65
CA GLY A 283 -0.27 -0.68 -19.95
C GLY A 283 -1.43 -1.66 -20.14
N ALA A 284 -1.25 -2.92 -19.73
CA ALA A 284 -2.29 -3.95 -19.82
C ALA A 284 -3.47 -3.68 -18.87
N ALA A 285 -3.21 -3.21 -17.64
CA ALA A 285 -4.25 -2.91 -16.66
C ALA A 285 -5.13 -1.72 -17.09
N LEU A 286 -4.53 -0.63 -17.57
CA LEU A 286 -5.28 0.55 -18.05
C LEU A 286 -6.11 0.21 -19.30
N SER A 287 -5.54 -0.57 -20.22
CA SER A 287 -6.25 -1.01 -21.43
C SER A 287 -7.42 -1.95 -21.11
N GLY A 288 -7.22 -2.88 -20.16
CA GLY A 288 -8.28 -3.78 -19.69
C GLY A 288 -9.45 -3.04 -19.03
N LEU A 289 -9.17 -2.04 -18.19
CA LEU A 289 -10.20 -1.24 -17.53
C LEU A 289 -11.03 -0.40 -18.53
N ALA A 290 -10.38 0.16 -19.54
CA ALA A 290 -11.06 0.91 -20.60
C ALA A 290 -12.03 0.02 -21.41
N LEU A 291 -11.65 -1.23 -21.70
CA LEU A 291 -12.51 -2.20 -22.38
C LEU A 291 -13.70 -2.62 -21.50
N VAL A 292 -13.50 -2.84 -20.20
CA VAL A 292 -14.58 -3.21 -19.27
C VAL A 292 -15.61 -2.09 -19.14
N THR A 293 -15.16 -0.85 -18.93
CA THR A 293 -16.05 0.31 -18.80
C THR A 293 -16.87 0.54 -20.08
N THR A 294 -16.24 0.44 -21.26
CA THR A 294 -16.92 0.57 -22.54
C THR A 294 -17.97 -0.52 -22.77
N GLY A 295 -17.66 -1.77 -22.38
CA GLY A 295 -18.59 -2.90 -22.44
C GLY A 295 -19.84 -2.70 -21.58
N VAL A 296 -19.67 -2.26 -20.33
CA VAL A 296 -20.79 -2.00 -19.39
C VAL A 296 -21.70 -0.88 -19.89
N VAL A 297 -21.14 0.20 -20.43
CA VAL A 297 -21.94 1.32 -20.96
C VAL A 297 -22.81 0.89 -22.14
N ARG A 298 -22.30 0.06 -23.05
CA ARG A 298 -23.10 -0.47 -24.16
C ARG A 298 -24.21 -1.41 -23.70
N LEU A 299 -23.93 -2.29 -22.74
CA LEU A 299 -24.95 -3.18 -22.15
C LEU A 299 -26.08 -2.41 -21.46
N ARG A 300 -25.76 -1.35 -20.72
CA ARG A 300 -26.77 -0.48 -20.08
C ARG A 300 -27.64 0.24 -21.09
N ARG A 301 -27.06 0.79 -22.17
CA ARG A 301 -27.82 1.47 -23.23
C ARG A 301 -28.73 0.51 -24.00
N ALA A 302 -28.29 -0.72 -24.24
CA ALA A 302 -29.11 -1.76 -24.85
C ALA A 302 -30.28 -2.18 -23.95
N GLY A 303 -30.05 -2.31 -22.64
CA GLY A 303 -31.11 -2.60 -21.66
C GLY A 303 -32.16 -1.50 -21.54
N SER A 304 -31.75 -0.22 -21.61
CA SER A 304 -32.67 0.92 -21.58
C SER A 304 -33.49 1.08 -22.87
N ALA A 305 -33.01 0.57 -24.01
CA ALA A 305 -33.76 0.56 -25.26
C ALA A 305 -34.84 -0.53 -25.29
N ALA A 306 -34.67 -1.61 -24.51
CA ALA A 306 -35.63 -2.71 -24.42
C ALA A 306 -36.76 -2.49 -23.40
N GLY A 307 -36.64 -1.51 -22.50
CA GLY A 307 -37.61 -1.22 -21.44
C GLY A 307 -38.57 -0.04 -21.71
N GLY A 308 -38.55 0.53 -22.92
CA GLY A 308 -39.23 1.78 -23.27
C GLY A 308 -40.59 1.62 -23.94
N GLU A 309 -41.50 0.81 -23.40
CA GLU A 309 -42.92 0.83 -23.79
C GLU A 309 -43.82 0.79 -22.54
N ARG A 310 -43.87 1.93 -21.84
CA ARG A 310 -44.91 2.25 -20.85
C ARG A 310 -45.32 3.72 -21.02
N ASP A 311 -46.61 3.92 -21.26
CA ASP A 311 -47.38 5.16 -21.40
C ASP A 311 -46.67 6.49 -21.14
N GLN A 312 -46.44 7.25 -22.21
CA GLN A 312 -46.18 8.68 -22.13
C GLN A 312 -47.51 9.44 -22.07
N ALA A 313 -48.05 9.66 -20.88
CA ALA A 313 -48.91 10.82 -20.62
C ALA A 313 -48.02 12.07 -20.63
N GLY A 314 -47.78 12.63 -21.82
CA GLY A 314 -46.96 13.81 -22.01
C GLY A 314 -47.73 14.89 -22.75
N VAL A 315 -47.92 16.05 -22.11
CA VAL A 315 -48.47 17.25 -22.76
C VAL A 315 -47.55 17.62 -23.91
N ARG A 316 -48.08 17.63 -25.15
CA ARG A 316 -47.34 18.07 -26.33
C ARG A 316 -47.65 19.52 -26.59
N CYS A 317 -46.61 20.34 -26.57
CA CYS A 317 -46.69 21.74 -26.98
C CYS A 317 -46.09 21.90 -28.37
N SER A 318 -46.77 22.66 -29.22
CA SER A 318 -46.25 23.06 -30.52
C SER A 318 -46.43 24.57 -30.73
N LEU A 319 -45.45 25.19 -31.38
CA LEU A 319 -45.50 26.59 -31.78
C LEU A 319 -46.22 26.70 -33.12
N ARG A 320 -47.32 27.45 -33.16
CA ARG A 320 -48.01 27.80 -34.40
C ARG A 320 -47.94 29.32 -34.55
N GLY A 321 -46.97 29.77 -35.35
CA GLY A 321 -46.60 31.19 -35.41
C GLY A 321 -45.93 31.65 -34.12
N ALA A 322 -46.31 32.82 -33.60
CA ALA A 322 -45.77 33.39 -32.36
C ALA A 322 -46.50 32.91 -31.08
N VAL A 323 -47.42 31.94 -31.18
CA VAL A 323 -48.21 31.43 -30.05
C VAL A 323 -47.88 29.97 -29.80
N LEU A 324 -47.61 29.64 -28.54
CA LEU A 324 -47.33 28.29 -28.08
C LEU A 324 -48.63 27.64 -27.59
N VAL A 325 -49.03 26.54 -28.22
CA VAL A 325 -50.26 25.81 -27.87
C VAL A 325 -49.89 24.44 -27.32
N CYS A 326 -50.35 24.14 -26.11
CA CYS A 326 -50.12 22.87 -25.42
C CYS A 326 -51.44 22.10 -25.28
N GLY A 327 -51.42 20.81 -25.64
CA GLY A 327 -52.55 19.91 -25.45
C GLY A 327 -52.08 18.55 -24.91
N GLY A 328 -52.81 18.02 -23.93
CA GLY A 328 -52.64 16.68 -23.39
C GLY A 328 -53.94 16.20 -22.75
N SER A 329 -54.23 14.91 -22.88
CA SER A 329 -55.29 14.21 -22.14
C SER A 329 -54.70 13.70 -20.83
N PHE A 330 -55.35 14.01 -19.71
CA PHE A 330 -55.03 13.45 -18.39
C PHE A 330 -55.59 12.03 -18.26
#